data_AF-A0A4Q5J4N0-F1
#
_entry.id   AF-A0A4Q5J4N0-F1
#
_cell.length_a   1.000
_cell.length_b   1.000
_cell.length_c   1.000
_cell.angle_alpha   90.00
_cell.angle_beta   90.00
_cell.angle_gamma   90.00
#
_symmetry.space_group_name_H-M   'P 1'
#
loop_
_entity.id
_entity.type
_entity.pdbx_description
1 polymer ?
#
loop_
_entity_poly.entity_id
_entity_poly.type
_entity_poly.pdbx_seq_one_letter_code
_entity_poly.pdbx_strand_id
1 'polypeptide(L)'
;IAVTSARDLDVVRRAVSQGVVQYLLKPFSFAGLRGKLEQYAAYRAQLDDAGDAVVQDEVDELLGLLRPPGGATSLPKGMSGETLRRVTDHLRDAGAASASEVAESTGTSRVTARRYLEHLAETGVVER
;
A
#
# COMPACT_ATOMS: atom_id res chain seq x y z
N ILE A 1 -5.54 1.03 13.15
CA ILE A 1 -4.46 1.01 12.13
C ILE A 1 -3.12 0.95 12.85
N ALA A 2 -2.24 -0.01 12.55
CA ALA A 2 -0.89 -0.05 13.10
C ALA A 2 0.11 0.62 12.13
N VAL A 3 0.97 1.48 12.68
CA VAL A 3 2.02 2.18 11.93
C VAL A 3 3.37 1.71 12.46
N THR A 4 4.20 1.09 11.63
CA THR A 4 5.45 0.48 12.10
C THR A 4 6.57 0.47 11.05
N SER A 5 7.81 0.37 11.53
CA SER A 5 8.98 0.07 10.70
C SER A 5 9.29 -1.42 10.62
N ALA A 6 8.69 -2.24 11.50
CA ALA A 6 8.94 -3.67 11.56
C ALA A 6 8.32 -4.39 10.35
N ARG A 7 9.18 -5.13 9.62
CA ARG A 7 8.81 -5.92 8.43
C ARG A 7 8.74 -7.42 8.70
N ASP A 8 8.92 -7.81 9.96
CA ASP A 8 8.86 -9.18 10.41
C ASP A 8 7.41 -9.69 10.35
N LEU A 9 7.23 -10.83 9.67
CA LEU A 9 5.93 -11.48 9.52
C LEU A 9 5.33 -11.86 10.87
N ASP A 10 6.14 -12.22 11.86
CA ASP A 10 5.65 -12.57 13.20
C ASP A 10 5.05 -11.35 13.92
N VAL A 11 5.63 -10.16 13.69
CA VAL A 11 5.07 -8.90 14.21
C VAL A 11 3.72 -8.61 13.56
N VAL A 12 3.61 -8.78 12.24
CA VAL A 12 2.34 -8.60 11.51
C VAL A 12 1.29 -9.59 12.01
N ARG A 13 1.65 -10.87 12.15
CA ARG A 13 0.73 -11.93 12.61
C ARG A 13 0.21 -11.64 14.01
N ARG A 14 1.09 -11.24 14.95
CA ARG A 14 0.68 -10.86 16.30
C ARG A 14 -0.28 -9.68 16.29
N ALA A 15 0.02 -8.65 15.50
CA ALA A 15 -0.85 -7.48 15.43
C ALA A 15 -2.25 -7.82 14.87
N VAL A 16 -2.34 -8.65 13.83
CA VAL A 16 -3.63 -9.15 13.31
C VAL A 16 -4.40 -9.89 14.40
N SER A 17 -3.74 -10.78 15.16
CA SER A 17 -4.38 -11.51 16.26
C SER A 17 -4.86 -10.61 17.41
N GLN A 18 -4.34 -9.39 17.51
CA GLN A 18 -4.75 -8.38 18.48
C GLN A 18 -5.86 -7.45 17.95
N GLY A 19 -6.45 -7.77 16.80
CA GLY A 19 -7.54 -6.99 16.21
C GLY A 19 -7.08 -5.78 15.37
N VAL A 20 -5.81 -5.73 14.97
CA VAL A 20 -5.36 -4.71 14.01
C VAL A 20 -5.94 -4.99 12.64
N VAL A 21 -6.89 -4.17 12.21
CA VAL A 21 -7.60 -4.31 10.92
C VAL A 21 -6.84 -3.75 9.71
N GLN A 22 -5.82 -2.91 9.93
CA GLN A 22 -5.02 -2.30 8.85
C GLN A 22 -3.59 -2.01 9.30
N TYR A 23 -2.64 -2.14 8.37
CA TYR A 23 -1.20 -1.95 8.58
C TYR A 23 -0.62 -0.89 7.65
N LEU A 24 0.33 -0.08 8.14
CA LEU A 24 1.08 0.91 7.36
C LEU A 24 2.57 0.86 7.71
N LEU A 25 3.39 0.46 6.72
CA LEU A 25 4.84 0.36 6.88
C LEU A 25 5.53 1.68 6.54
N LYS A 26 6.56 2.03 7.32
CA LYS A 26 7.41 3.19 7.03
C LYS A 26 8.50 2.87 5.98
N PRO A 27 8.95 3.88 5.18
CA PRO A 27 8.29 5.18 5.01
C PRO A 27 6.99 5.03 4.21
N PHE A 28 5.99 5.87 4.53
CA PHE A 28 4.73 5.93 3.82
C PHE A 28 4.41 7.38 3.49
N SER A 29 3.52 7.57 2.52
CA SER A 29 3.06 8.89 2.12
C SER A 29 1.80 9.33 2.84
N PHE A 30 1.55 10.64 2.81
CA PHE A 30 0.29 11.19 3.30
C PHE A 30 -0.92 10.59 2.57
N ALA A 31 -0.85 10.41 1.25
CA ALA A 31 -1.92 9.77 0.48
C ALA A 31 -2.19 8.33 0.96
N GLY A 32 -1.13 7.55 1.21
CA GLY A 32 -1.24 6.20 1.75
C GLY A 32 -1.85 6.15 3.16
N LEU A 33 -1.48 7.08 4.03
CA LEU A 33 -2.08 7.21 5.36
C LEU A 33 -3.55 7.64 5.29
N ARG A 34 -3.84 8.69 4.50
CA ARG A 34 -5.19 9.24 4.32
C ARG A 34 -6.15 8.16 3.81
N GLY A 35 -5.76 7.42 2.78
CA GLY A 35 -6.61 6.35 2.23
C GLY A 35 -6.95 5.27 3.26
N LYS A 36 -6.02 4.90 4.14
CA LYS A 36 -6.29 3.96 5.24
C LYS A 36 -7.24 4.50 6.28
N LEU A 37 -7.11 5.79 6.63
CA LEU A 37 -8.00 6.47 7.56
C LEU A 37 -9.42 6.59 6.99
N GLU A 38 -9.55 6.97 5.71
CA GLU A 38 -10.84 7.05 5.00
C GLU A 38 -11.54 5.68 4.94
N GLN A 39 -10.80 4.61 4.62
CA GLN A 39 -11.31 3.23 4.64
C GLN A 39 -11.79 2.83 6.04
N TYR A 40 -11.02 3.15 7.08
CA TYR A 40 -11.40 2.83 8.45
C TYR A 40 -12.62 3.65 8.90
N ALA A 41 -12.72 4.91 8.51
CA ALA A 41 -13.88 5.75 8.80
C ALA A 41 -15.14 5.23 8.13
N ALA A 42 -15.07 4.80 6.86
CA ALA A 42 -16.18 4.18 6.14
C ALA A 42 -16.63 2.87 6.80
N TYR A 43 -15.67 1.99 7.13
CA TYR A 43 -15.93 0.75 7.87
C TYR A 43 -16.63 1.03 9.21
N ARG A 44 -16.14 2.00 9.99
CA ARG A 44 -16.76 2.39 11.27
C ARG A 44 -18.17 2.93 11.09
N ALA A 45 -18.40 3.77 10.08
CA ALA A 45 -19.72 4.34 9.82
C ALA A 45 -20.74 3.26 9.45
N GLN A 46 -20.40 2.30 8.58
CA GLN A 46 -21.29 1.18 8.28
C GLN A 46 -21.51 0.26 9.48
N LEU A 47 -20.47 0.04 10.31
CA LEU A 47 -20.61 -0.80 11.51
C LEU A 47 -21.52 -0.17 12.56
N ASP A 48 -21.50 1.16 12.69
CA ASP A 48 -22.38 1.90 13.62
C ASP A 48 -23.83 1.98 13.10
N ASP A 49 -24.06 1.81 11.78
CA ASP A 49 -25.39 1.74 11.13
C ASP A 49 -25.95 0.31 11.05
N ALA A 50 -25.07 -0.70 11.09
CA ALA A 50 -25.45 -2.10 11.15
C ALA A 50 -26.19 -2.38 12.48
N GLY A 51 -27.42 -2.85 12.38
CA GLY A 51 -28.20 -3.27 13.55
C GLY A 51 -27.63 -4.53 14.22
N ASP A 52 -28.41 -5.14 15.14
CA ASP A 52 -27.95 -6.30 15.93
C ASP A 52 -27.71 -7.58 15.10
N ALA A 53 -28.08 -7.60 13.82
CA ALA A 53 -27.88 -8.73 12.93
C ALA A 53 -27.38 -8.26 11.56
N VAL A 54 -26.40 -8.98 11.02
CA VAL A 54 -25.84 -8.79 9.68
C VAL A 54 -25.93 -10.07 8.87
N VAL A 55 -26.15 -9.96 7.55
CA VAL A 55 -26.05 -11.09 6.62
C VAL A 55 -24.64 -11.23 6.04
N GLN A 56 -24.33 -12.39 5.46
CA GLN A 56 -22.98 -12.66 4.94
C GLN A 56 -22.50 -11.63 3.92
N ASP A 57 -23.38 -11.16 3.03
CA ASP A 57 -23.04 -10.16 2.02
C ASP A 57 -22.63 -8.82 2.65
N GLU A 58 -23.28 -8.42 3.75
CA GLU A 58 -22.93 -7.21 4.51
C GLU A 58 -21.61 -7.38 5.26
N VAL A 59 -21.34 -8.58 5.79
CA VAL A 59 -20.03 -8.90 6.40
C VAL A 59 -18.92 -8.78 5.36
N ASP A 60 -19.14 -9.32 4.16
CA ASP A 60 -18.16 -9.27 3.08
C ASP A 60 -17.97 -7.83 2.56
N GLU A 61 -19.03 -7.02 2.51
CA GLU A 61 -18.93 -5.59 2.19
C GLU A 61 -18.13 -4.82 3.25
N LEU A 62 -18.47 -4.99 4.53
CA LEU A 62 -17.79 -4.37 5.67
C LEU A 62 -16.29 -4.70 5.69
N LEU A 63 -15.94 -5.98 5.54
CA LEU A 63 -14.54 -6.40 5.46
C LEU A 63 -13.87 -5.95 4.16
N GLY A 64 -14.64 -5.81 3.08
CA GLY A 64 -14.21 -5.26 1.80
C GLY A 64 -13.75 -3.80 1.90
N LEU A 65 -14.41 -2.98 2.73
CA LEU A 65 -14.03 -1.57 2.96
C LEU A 65 -12.63 -1.41 3.60
N LEU A 66 -12.20 -2.39 4.39
CA LEU A 66 -10.87 -2.41 5.01
C LEU A 66 -9.77 -2.84 4.03
N ARG A 67 -10.15 -3.32 2.84
CA ARG A 67 -9.23 -3.63 1.76
C ARG A 67 -9.01 -2.35 0.93
N PRO A 68 -7.76 -2.06 0.51
CA PRO A 68 -7.53 -0.97 -0.42
C PRO A 68 -8.43 -1.15 -1.67
N PRO A 69 -9.06 -0.08 -2.19
CA PRO A 69 -9.70 -0.15 -3.49
C PRO A 69 -8.64 -0.61 -4.51
N GLY A 70 -8.82 -1.80 -5.07
CA GLY A 70 -7.80 -2.48 -5.88
C GLY A 70 -6.93 -3.48 -5.11
N GLY A 71 -7.52 -4.22 -4.17
CA GLY A 71 -6.87 -5.32 -3.45
C GLY A 71 -6.01 -6.17 -4.36
N ALA A 72 -4.68 -6.03 -4.25
CA ALA A 72 -3.69 -6.86 -4.91
C ALA A 72 -3.99 -7.26 -6.37
N THR A 73 -4.36 -6.36 -7.28
CA THR A 73 -4.27 -6.56 -8.76
C THR A 73 -4.78 -5.29 -9.44
N SER A 74 -4.08 -4.61 -10.35
CA SER A 74 -2.97 -4.98 -11.21
C SER A 74 -2.04 -3.78 -11.33
N LEU A 75 -0.74 -4.02 -11.19
CA LEU A 75 0.25 -3.12 -11.77
C LEU A 75 -0.17 -2.81 -13.22
N PRO A 76 -0.05 -1.56 -13.69
CA PRO A 76 -0.35 -1.21 -15.08
C PRO A 76 0.26 -2.24 -16.02
N LYS A 77 -0.47 -2.64 -17.08
CA LYS A 77 0.01 -3.66 -18.02
C LYS A 77 1.46 -3.38 -18.45
N GLY A 78 2.33 -4.37 -18.29
CA GLY A 78 3.76 -4.26 -18.55
C GLY A 78 4.61 -3.82 -17.36
N MET A 79 4.04 -3.72 -16.15
CA MET A 79 4.80 -3.57 -14.90
C MET A 79 4.80 -4.86 -14.08
N SER A 80 5.96 -5.17 -13.49
CA SER A 80 6.25 -6.33 -12.66
C SER A 80 6.39 -5.90 -11.19
N GLY A 81 5.78 -6.68 -10.29
CA GLY A 81 5.89 -6.43 -8.85
C GLY A 81 7.30 -6.68 -8.30
N GLU A 82 8.11 -7.47 -8.99
CA GLU A 82 9.51 -7.63 -8.65
C GLU A 82 10.32 -6.37 -8.97
N THR A 83 10.17 -5.83 -10.18
CA THR A 83 10.84 -4.59 -10.58
C THR A 83 10.38 -3.41 -9.73
N LEU A 84 9.09 -3.30 -9.43
CA LEU A 84 8.57 -2.25 -8.54
C LEU A 84 9.26 -2.31 -7.16
N ARG A 85 9.38 -3.52 -6.58
CA ARG A 85 10.08 -3.71 -5.31
C ARG A 85 11.53 -3.23 -5.38
N ARG A 86 12.30 -3.66 -6.40
CA ARG A 86 13.70 -3.22 -6.57
C ARG A 86 13.83 -1.70 -6.67
N VAL A 87 12.95 -1.06 -7.44
CA VAL A 87 12.91 0.42 -7.56
C VAL A 87 12.59 1.07 -6.21
N THR A 88 11.57 0.59 -5.50
CA THR A 88 11.18 1.14 -4.19
C THR A 88 12.26 0.95 -3.13
N ASP A 89 12.97 -0.18 -3.14
CA ASP A 89 14.04 -0.46 -2.20
C ASP A 89 15.26 0.45 -2.48
N HIS A 90 15.66 0.60 -3.75
CA HIS A 90 16.70 1.55 -4.13
C HIS A 90 16.38 2.98 -3.69
N LEU A 91 15.16 3.46 -3.96
CA LEU A 91 14.75 4.81 -3.53
C LEU A 91 14.74 4.98 -2.01
N ARG A 92 14.41 3.92 -1.27
CA ARG A 92 14.43 3.96 0.19
C ARG A 92 15.86 4.11 0.73
N ASP A 93 16.81 3.46 0.10
CA ASP A 93 18.22 3.50 0.51
C ASP A 93 18.91 4.79 0.06
N ALA A 94 18.61 5.26 -1.16
CA ALA A 94 19.20 6.47 -1.73
C ALA A 94 18.54 7.78 -1.25
N GLY A 95 17.28 7.72 -0.80
CA GLY A 95 16.46 8.87 -0.41
C GLY A 95 15.90 9.65 -1.61
N ALA A 96 16.72 9.94 -2.61
CA ALA A 96 16.32 10.50 -3.90
C ALA A 96 17.18 9.90 -5.01
N ALA A 97 16.58 9.64 -6.17
CA ALA A 97 17.30 9.13 -7.33
C ALA A 97 16.63 9.56 -8.64
N SER A 98 17.45 9.85 -9.63
CA SER A 98 17.02 10.06 -11.01
C SER A 98 16.61 8.74 -11.68
N ALA A 99 15.83 8.83 -12.75
CA ALA A 99 15.47 7.66 -13.55
C ALA A 99 16.69 6.92 -14.14
N SER A 100 17.82 7.62 -14.33
CA SER A 100 19.07 7.02 -14.80
C SER A 100 19.73 6.18 -13.70
N GLU A 101 19.84 6.72 -12.48
CA GLU A 101 20.41 6.01 -11.33
C GLU A 101 19.57 4.76 -10.97
N VAL A 102 18.24 4.89 -11.00
CA VAL A 102 17.34 3.76 -10.79
C VAL A 102 17.51 2.70 -11.89
N ALA A 103 17.65 3.11 -13.15
CA ALA A 103 17.85 2.19 -14.27
C ALA A 103 19.15 1.39 -14.12
N GLU A 104 20.24 2.07 -13.78
CA GLU A 104 21.55 1.45 -13.53
C GLU A 104 21.48 0.48 -12.36
N SER A 105 20.89 0.89 -11.22
CA SER A 105 20.79 0.03 -10.04
C SER A 105 19.87 -1.17 -10.22
N THR A 106 18.80 -1.05 -11.02
CA THR A 106 17.79 -2.11 -11.17
C THR A 106 18.01 -3.00 -12.39
N GLY A 107 18.96 -2.65 -13.26
CA GLY A 107 19.23 -3.34 -14.53
C GLY A 107 18.09 -3.16 -15.55
N THR A 108 17.35 -2.05 -15.48
CA THR A 108 16.24 -1.76 -16.38
C THR A 108 16.59 -0.62 -17.33
N SER A 109 15.80 -0.40 -18.39
CA SER A 109 16.01 0.78 -19.24
C SER A 109 15.59 2.06 -18.49
N ARG A 110 16.19 3.21 -18.84
CA ARG A 110 15.78 4.53 -18.30
C ARG A 110 14.28 4.81 -18.47
N VAL A 111 13.71 4.41 -19.61
CA VAL A 111 12.26 4.57 -19.89
C VAL A 111 11.42 3.68 -18.97
N THR A 112 11.87 2.44 -18.74
CA THR A 112 11.26 1.53 -17.77
C THR A 112 11.31 2.16 -16.38
N ALA A 113 12.49 2.51 -15.87
CA ALA A 113 12.65 3.12 -14.55
C ALA A 113 11.76 4.35 -14.36
N ARG A 114 11.72 5.25 -15.36
CA ARG A 114 10.84 6.43 -15.35
C ARG A 114 9.36 6.05 -15.19
N ARG A 115 8.85 5.05 -15.92
CA ARG A 115 7.44 4.61 -15.78
C ARG A 115 7.13 4.13 -14.36
N TYR A 116 8.06 3.44 -13.71
CA TYR A 116 7.86 3.00 -12.31
C TYR A 116 7.90 4.17 -11.35
N LEU A 117 8.81 5.13 -11.53
CA LEU A 117 8.84 6.35 -10.74
C LEU A 117 7.58 7.20 -10.90
N GLU A 118 7.06 7.33 -12.12
CA GLU A 118 5.79 8.01 -12.40
C GLU A 118 4.63 7.32 -11.68
N HIS A 119 4.53 6.00 -11.77
CA HIS A 119 3.51 5.24 -11.06
C HIS A 119 3.61 5.40 -9.54
N LEU A 120 4.83 5.38 -8.98
CA LEU A 120 5.06 5.63 -7.56
C LEU A 120 4.68 7.05 -7.17
N ALA A 121 4.92 8.05 -8.02
CA ALA A 121 4.51 9.44 -7.76
C ALA A 121 2.99 9.64 -7.87
N GLU A 122 2.34 9.00 -8.83
CA GLU A 122 0.88 9.02 -9.01
C GLU A 122 0.14 8.35 -7.85
N THR A 123 0.67 7.24 -7.36
CA THR A 123 0.18 6.56 -6.15
C THR A 123 0.62 7.26 -4.86
N GLY A 124 1.38 8.36 -5.00
CA GLY A 124 1.85 9.20 -3.92
C GLY A 124 2.92 8.55 -3.06
N VAL A 125 3.52 7.42 -3.43
CA VAL A 125 4.57 6.74 -2.66
C VAL A 125 5.88 7.54 -2.62
N VAL A 126 6.17 8.27 -3.69
CA VAL A 126 7.34 9.17 -3.80
C VAL A 126 6.91 10.54 -4.33
N GLU A 127 7.74 11.55 -4.13
CA GLU A 127 7.56 12.88 -4.73
C GLU A 127 8.39 13.00 -6.02
N ARG A 128 8.02 13.95 -6.90
CA ARG A 128 8.70 14.17 -8.19
C ARG A 128 9.97 14.99 -8.04
#